data_AF-A0A3B3VU67-F1
#
_entry.id   AF-A0A3B3VU67-F1
#
_cell.length_a   1.000
_cell.length_b   1.000
_cell.length_c   1.000
_cell.angle_alpha   90.00
_cell.angle_beta   90.00
_cell.angle_gamma   90.00
#
_symmetry.space_group_name_H-M   'P 1'
#
loop_
_entity.id
_entity.type
_entity.pdbx_description
1 polymer ?
#
loop_
_entity_poly.entity_id
_entity_poly.type
_entity_poly.pdbx_seq_one_letter_code
_entity_poly.pdbx_strand_id
1 'polypeptide(L)'
;YLSCHIFESCCIHSLPFIHVYPLLTSVSSCCTRYTKKKLPCLLVKNYSIQTIHGSCDINAIIFHVNGRFVCADPTKAWTKRAVTSCLFLYFESKSQAQNR
;
A
#
# COMPACT_ATOMS: atom_id res chain seq x y z
N TYR A 1 15.04 1.49 26.42
CA TYR A 1 15.34 0.05 26.62
C TYR A 1 15.43 -0.16 28.13
N LEU A 2 14.26 -0.18 28.78
CA LEU A 2 14.15 -0.19 30.24
C LEU A 2 13.27 -1.39 30.62
N SER A 3 13.89 -2.37 31.26
CA SER A 3 13.26 -3.55 31.83
C SER A 3 12.37 -3.18 33.03
N CYS A 4 11.23 -3.86 33.17
CA CYS A 4 10.52 -4.22 34.42
C CYS A 4 9.14 -4.78 33.99
N HIS A 5 8.94 -6.09 33.91
CA HIS A 5 8.64 -7.02 35.02
C HIS A 5 7.38 -6.62 35.78
N ILE A 6 6.36 -7.50 35.80
CA ILE A 6 5.18 -7.67 36.69
C ILE A 6 4.18 -8.48 35.84
N PHE A 7 3.63 -9.64 36.21
CA PHE A 7 3.72 -10.49 37.39
C PHE A 7 2.93 -11.77 37.04
N GLU A 8 3.36 -12.89 37.60
CA GLU A 8 2.62 -14.12 37.93
C GLU A 8 1.37 -14.53 37.16
N SER A 9 1.45 -15.74 36.58
CA SER A 9 0.59 -16.88 36.96
C SER A 9 -0.81 -16.54 37.49
N CYS A 10 -1.78 -16.31 36.60
CA CYS A 10 -3.17 -16.46 36.97
C CYS A 10 -3.67 -17.78 36.39
N CYS A 11 -3.80 -18.77 37.26
CA CYS A 11 -4.51 -20.02 37.05
C CYS A 11 -5.92 -19.75 36.49
N ILE A 12 -6.09 -19.66 35.17
CA ILE A 12 -7.43 -19.73 34.58
C ILE A 12 -7.75 -21.19 34.29
N HIS A 13 -8.16 -21.81 35.39
CA HIS A 13 -9.19 -22.83 35.49
C HIS A 13 -10.04 -22.98 34.21
N SER A 14 -9.92 -24.13 33.55
CA SER A 14 -11.02 -24.86 32.89
C SER A 14 -12.07 -24.06 32.10
N LEU A 15 -11.67 -23.37 31.04
CA LEU A 15 -12.55 -23.05 29.91
C LEU A 15 -11.73 -23.20 28.62
N PRO A 16 -12.29 -23.73 27.52
CA PRO A 16 -11.56 -23.76 26.26
C PRO A 16 -11.37 -22.31 25.82
N PHE A 17 -10.21 -21.75 26.13
CA PHE A 17 -9.71 -20.54 25.50
C PHE A 17 -9.56 -20.88 24.02
N ILE A 18 -10.65 -20.76 23.27
CA ILE A 18 -10.56 -20.48 21.85
C ILE A 18 -10.01 -19.06 21.80
N HIS A 19 -8.69 -18.95 21.99
CA HIS A 19 -7.92 -17.85 21.44
C HIS A 19 -8.09 -17.97 19.93
N VAL A 20 -9.19 -17.41 19.44
CA VAL A 20 -9.21 -16.85 18.09
C VAL A 20 -8.23 -15.69 18.18
N TYR A 21 -6.93 -16.01 18.12
CA TYR A 21 -6.01 -15.04 17.57
C TYR A 21 -6.60 -14.77 16.19
N PRO A 22 -7.11 -13.56 15.90
CA PRO A 22 -7.34 -13.22 14.52
C PRO A 22 -5.97 -13.38 13.89
N LEU A 23 -5.76 -14.51 13.20
CA LEU A 23 -4.68 -14.66 12.26
C LEU A 23 -4.79 -13.39 11.46
N LEU A 24 -3.76 -12.54 11.54
CA LEU A 24 -3.74 -11.27 10.87
C LEU A 24 -3.85 -11.61 9.38
N THR A 25 -5.09 -11.77 8.90
CA THR A 25 -5.43 -11.79 7.51
C THR A 25 -5.14 -10.36 7.15
N SER A 26 -3.88 -10.12 6.77
CA SER A 26 -3.55 -9.06 5.86
C SER A 26 -4.46 -9.36 4.68
N VAL A 27 -5.68 -8.81 4.72
CA VAL A 27 -6.50 -8.68 3.54
C VAL A 27 -5.66 -7.76 2.69
N SER A 28 -4.78 -8.38 1.90
CA SER A 28 -4.04 -7.74 0.84
C SER A 28 -5.11 -7.00 0.06
N SER A 29 -5.26 -5.71 0.33
CA SER A 29 -6.36 -4.90 -0.17
C SER A 29 -6.01 -4.59 -1.60
N CYS A 30 -6.13 -5.63 -2.41
CA CYS A 30 -5.62 -5.65 -3.75
C CYS A 30 -6.63 -4.93 -4.64
N CYS A 31 -6.15 -4.36 -5.72
CA CYS A 31 -6.99 -3.68 -6.69
C CYS A 31 -7.97 -4.67 -7.29
N THR A 32 -9.26 -4.40 -7.17
CA THR A 32 -10.33 -5.10 -7.89
C THR A 32 -10.90 -4.25 -9.03
N ARG A 33 -10.54 -2.96 -9.10
CA ARG A 33 -11.04 -2.02 -10.09
C ARG A 33 -10.05 -0.93 -10.44
N TYR A 34 -9.99 -0.56 -11.72
CA TYR A 34 -9.17 0.55 -12.20
C TYR A 34 -9.85 1.91 -12.05
N THR A 35 -9.05 2.94 -11.82
CA THR A 35 -9.49 4.33 -11.91
C THR A 35 -9.83 4.69 -13.35
N LYS A 36 -10.98 5.34 -13.53
CA LYS A 36 -11.36 5.95 -14.81
C LYS A 36 -10.75 7.35 -14.98
N LYS A 37 -10.38 7.99 -13.87
CA LYS A 37 -9.86 9.36 -13.85
C LYS A 37 -8.34 9.35 -14.02
N LYS A 38 -7.85 10.20 -14.91
CA LYS A 38 -6.42 10.46 -15.08
C LYS A 38 -5.90 11.23 -13.86
N LEU A 39 -4.76 10.81 -13.34
CA LEU A 39 -4.08 11.51 -12.26
C LEU A 39 -3.12 12.56 -12.84
N PRO A 40 -3.08 13.78 -12.29
CA PRO A 40 -2.05 14.76 -12.64
C PRO A 40 -0.69 14.34 -12.07
N CYS A 41 0.38 14.66 -12.80
CA CYS A 41 1.74 14.20 -12.49
C CYS A 41 2.22 14.58 -11.08
N LEU A 42 1.94 15.81 -10.66
CA LEU A 42 2.35 16.36 -9.36
C LEU A 42 1.82 15.57 -8.16
N LEU A 43 0.75 14.79 -8.34
CA LEU A 43 0.14 14.00 -7.28
C LEU A 43 0.74 12.59 -7.19
N VAL A 44 1.41 12.11 -8.24
CA VAL A 44 2.02 10.77 -8.29
C VAL A 44 3.39 10.84 -7.63
N LYS A 45 3.45 10.47 -6.35
CA LYS A 45 4.69 10.51 -5.56
C LYS A 45 5.49 9.21 -5.67
N ASN A 46 4.77 8.11 -5.71
CA ASN A 46 5.32 6.76 -5.80
C ASN A 46 4.32 5.85 -6.49
N TYR A 47 4.79 4.68 -6.92
CA TYR A 47 3.94 3.63 -7.44
C TYR A 47 4.38 2.26 -6.93
N SER A 48 3.44 1.31 -6.95
CA SER A 48 3.68 -0.10 -6.69
C SER A 48 3.02 -0.93 -7.78
N ILE A 49 3.60 -2.07 -8.10
CA ILE A 49 3.06 -2.97 -9.12
C ILE A 49 2.35 -4.11 -8.40
N GLN A 50 1.09 -4.31 -8.73
CA GLN A 50 0.34 -5.49 -8.32
C GLN A 50 0.34 -6.48 -9.48
N THR A 51 0.89 -7.66 -9.21
CA THR A 51 0.80 -8.81 -10.10
C THR A 51 -0.39 -9.70 -9.71
N ILE A 52 -0.92 -10.42 -10.68
CA ILE A 52 -1.93 -11.46 -10.43
C ILE A 52 -1.29 -12.57 -9.60
N HIS A 53 -1.66 -12.67 -8.33
CA HIS A 53 -1.16 -13.71 -7.42
C HIS A 53 -2.22 -14.05 -6.37
N GLY A 54 -2.49 -15.34 -6.18
CA GLY A 54 -3.49 -15.82 -5.22
C GLY A 54 -4.89 -15.24 -5.49
N SER A 55 -5.43 -14.49 -4.52
CA SER A 55 -6.78 -13.92 -4.55
C SER A 55 -6.95 -12.65 -5.38
N CYS A 56 -5.91 -12.19 -6.09
CA CYS A 56 -6.02 -10.99 -6.91
C CYS A 56 -5.94 -11.29 -8.40
N ASP A 57 -7.07 -11.20 -9.08
CA ASP A 57 -7.24 -11.59 -10.49
C ASP A 57 -6.81 -10.52 -11.51
N ILE A 58 -6.35 -9.34 -11.07
CA ILE A 58 -5.97 -8.26 -11.99
C ILE A 58 -4.56 -7.68 -11.74
N ASN A 59 -3.87 -7.40 -12.84
CA ASN A 59 -2.61 -6.66 -12.85
C ASN A 59 -2.89 -5.15 -12.81
N ALA A 60 -2.34 -4.45 -11.81
CA ALA A 60 -2.59 -3.02 -11.64
C ALA A 60 -1.33 -2.28 -11.22
N ILE A 61 -1.20 -1.02 -11.66
CA ILE A 61 -0.23 -0.09 -11.10
C ILE A 61 -0.94 0.73 -10.02
N ILE A 62 -0.45 0.64 -8.79
CA ILE A 62 -0.99 1.34 -7.64
C ILE A 62 -0.21 2.64 -7.47
N PHE A 63 -0.83 3.78 -7.77
CA PHE A 63 -0.23 5.08 -7.51
C PHE A 63 -0.49 5.51 -6.07
N HIS A 64 0.54 6.01 -5.40
CA HIS A 64 0.47 6.54 -4.04
C HIS A 64 0.27 8.05 -4.12
N VAL A 65 -0.91 8.50 -3.70
CA VAL A 65 -1.42 9.85 -3.92
C VAL A 65 -1.85 10.43 -2.58
N ASN A 66 -1.01 11.22 -1.92
CA ASN A 66 -1.32 11.87 -0.63
C ASN A 66 -2.05 10.96 0.39
N GLY A 67 -1.49 9.78 0.67
CA GLY A 67 -2.08 8.83 1.62
C GLY A 67 -3.23 7.98 1.08
N ARG A 68 -3.57 8.10 -0.21
CA ARG A 68 -4.52 7.24 -0.90
C ARG A 68 -3.84 6.40 -1.96
N PHE A 69 -4.40 5.21 -2.18
CA PHE A 69 -3.97 4.29 -3.24
C PHE A 69 -4.92 4.38 -4.41
N VAL A 70 -4.39 4.58 -5.61
CA VAL A 70 -5.18 4.64 -6.84
C VAL A 70 -4.69 3.60 -7.82
N CYS A 71 -5.53 2.60 -8.07
CA CYS A 71 -5.28 1.54 -9.02
C CYS A 71 -5.44 2.04 -10.46
N ALA A 72 -4.45 1.82 -11.31
CA ALA A 72 -4.46 2.18 -12.73
C ALA A 72 -4.12 0.97 -13.59
N ASP A 73 -4.70 0.96 -14.79
CA ASP A 73 -4.54 -0.14 -15.74
C ASP A 73 -3.20 0.01 -16.50
N PRO A 74 -2.26 -0.95 -16.38
CA PRO A 74 -0.94 -0.89 -17.01
C PRO A 74 -1.00 -0.87 -18.54
N THR A 75 -2.11 -1.29 -19.14
CA THR A 75 -2.29 -1.29 -20.61
C THR A 75 -2.56 0.13 -21.15
N LYS A 76 -3.01 1.06 -20.30
CA LYS A 76 -3.37 2.41 -20.73
C LYS A 76 -2.14 3.29 -20.95
N ALA A 77 -2.13 4.01 -22.07
CA ALA A 77 -1.03 4.91 -22.43
C ALA A 77 -0.78 6.04 -21.41
N TRP A 78 -1.83 6.51 -20.73
CA TRP A 78 -1.67 7.54 -19.69
C TRP A 78 -0.98 6.98 -18.44
N THR A 79 -1.23 5.72 -18.09
CA THR A 79 -0.62 5.03 -16.94
C THR A 79 0.86 4.83 -17.16
N LYS A 80 1.26 4.38 -18.36
CA LYS A 80 2.67 4.28 -18.74
C LYS A 80 3.37 5.65 -18.68
N ARG A 81 2.75 6.69 -19.25
CA ARG A 81 3.28 8.07 -19.17
C ARG A 81 3.38 8.58 -17.75
N ALA A 82 2.44 8.21 -16.86
CA ALA A 82 2.52 8.59 -15.46
C ALA A 82 3.73 7.96 -14.75
N VAL A 83 4.04 6.69 -15.04
CA VAL A 83 5.24 6.04 -14.48
C VAL A 83 6.53 6.63 -15.07
N THR A 84 6.61 6.79 -16.39
CA THR A 84 7.85 7.24 -17.05
C THR A 84 8.12 8.73 -16.88
N SER A 85 7.12 9.59 -17.10
CA SER A 85 7.31 11.04 -17.15
C SER A 85 6.93 11.72 -15.84
N CYS A 86 5.77 11.39 -15.26
CA CYS A 86 5.30 12.10 -14.07
C CYS A 86 6.16 11.83 -12.83
N LEU A 87 6.61 10.59 -12.65
CA LEU A 87 7.43 10.23 -11.50
C LEU A 87 8.79 10.94 -11.52
N PHE A 88 9.39 11.08 -12.70
CA PHE A 88 10.62 11.86 -12.87
C PHE A 88 10.43 13.32 -12.47
N LEU A 89 9.34 13.97 -12.91
CA LEU A 89 9.02 15.35 -12.52
C LEU A 89 8.79 15.50 -11.01
N TYR A 90 8.15 14.52 -10.38
CA TYR A 90 8.02 14.51 -8.93
C TYR A 90 9.39 14.47 -8.25
N PHE A 91 10.30 13.57 -8.68
CA PHE A 91 11.65 13.50 -8.13
C PHE A 91 12.44 14.79 -8.35
N GLU A 92 12.38 15.39 -9.55
CA GLU A 92 13.05 16.65 -9.83
C GLU A 92 12.55 17.78 -8.92
N SER A 93 11.22 17.93 -8.78
CA SER A 93 10.64 18.95 -7.90
C SER A 93 11.04 18.76 -6.43
N LYS A 94 11.17 17.51 -5.97
CA LYS A 94 11.59 17.18 -4.60
C LYS A 94 13.07 17.45 -4.35
N SER A 95 13.94 17.15 -5.33
CA SER A 95 15.37 17.44 -5.23
C SER A 95 15.65 18.95 -5.09
N GLN A 96 14.91 19.80 -5.80
CA GLN A 96 15.03 21.27 -5.68
C GLN A 96 14.53 21.80 -4.32
N ALA A 97 13.54 21.14 -3.72
CA ALA A 97 12.98 21.54 -2.44
C ALA A 97 13.83 21.10 -1.23
N GLN A 98 14.63 20.03 -1.37
CA GLN A 98 15.53 19.54 -0.33
C GLN A 98 16.86 20.31 -0.28
N ASN A 99 17.23 20.96 -1.38
CA ASN A 99 18.45 21.77 -1.51
C ASN A 99 18.20 23.27 -1.20
N ARG A 100 17.08 23.60 -0.56
CA ARG A 100 16.70 24.94 -0.10
C ARG A 100 16.49 24.97 1.39
#